data_AF-A0A9X8YAX4-F1
#
_entry.id   AF-A0A9X8YAX4-F1
#
_cell.length_a   1.000
_cell.length_b   1.000
_cell.length_c   1.000
_cell.angle_alpha   90.00
_cell.angle_beta   90.00
_cell.angle_gamma   90.00
#
_symmetry.space_group_name_H-M   'P 1'
#
loop_
_entity.id
_entity.type
_entity.pdbx_description
1 polymer ?
#
loop_
_entity_poly.entity_id
_entity_poly.type
_entity_poly.pdbx_seq_one_letter_code
_entity_poly.pdbx_strand_id
1 'polypeptide(L)'
;MDEFRDSVWELTLAGETRGWLTISITVMRSFPFFWDKQENMWSQMHWLDGEHELPEEDYGPGWYSAEELRDGHFVTDDPRNGQETSFTATRVICTERDQLWNQLDHGVIR
;
A
#
# COMPACT_ATOMS: atom_id res chain seq x y z
N MET A 1 7.59 -3.16 -10.69
CA MET A 1 6.24 -3.08 -10.09
C MET A 1 5.63 -4.43 -9.78
N ASP A 2 5.94 -5.51 -10.50
CA ASP A 2 5.33 -6.84 -10.21
C ASP A 2 5.51 -7.33 -8.76
N GLU A 3 6.61 -6.96 -8.09
CA GLU A 3 6.80 -7.27 -6.67
C GLU A 3 5.74 -6.64 -5.76
N PHE A 4 5.09 -5.55 -6.18
CA PHE A 4 4.05 -4.85 -5.43
C PHE A 4 2.64 -5.28 -5.83
N ARG A 5 2.50 -6.02 -6.94
CA ARG A 5 1.19 -6.47 -7.43
C ARG A 5 0.52 -7.37 -6.39
N ASP A 6 -0.65 -6.94 -5.96
CA ASP A 6 -1.48 -7.60 -4.94
C ASP A 6 -0.69 -7.96 -3.68
N SER A 7 0.17 -7.04 -3.23
CA SER A 7 1.04 -7.25 -2.08
C SER A 7 0.40 -6.70 -0.79
N VAL A 8 0.75 -7.33 0.33
CA VAL A 8 0.35 -6.91 1.68
C VAL A 8 1.61 -6.73 2.51
N TRP A 9 1.66 -5.63 3.25
CA TRP A 9 2.77 -5.29 4.12
C TRP A 9 2.23 -5.07 5.53
N GLU A 10 2.86 -5.70 6.52
CA GLU A 10 2.62 -5.40 7.92
C GLU A 10 3.39 -4.13 8.29
N LEU A 11 2.70 -3.16 8.89
CA LEU A 11 3.32 -1.95 9.41
C LEU A 11 3.45 -2.05 10.92
N THR A 12 4.68 -1.89 11.42
CA THR A 12 4.99 -1.93 12.84
C THR A 12 5.63 -0.63 13.30
N LEU A 13 5.30 -0.21 14.53
CA LEU A 13 5.90 0.94 15.20
C LEU A 13 6.29 0.54 16.62
N ALA A 14 7.56 0.72 16.95
CA ALA A 14 8.15 0.27 18.22
C ALA A 14 7.95 -1.23 18.51
N GLY A 15 7.92 -2.06 17.46
CA GLY A 15 7.73 -3.51 17.56
C GLY A 15 6.28 -3.97 17.72
N GLU A 16 5.31 -3.06 17.71
CA GLU A 16 3.89 -3.36 17.73
C GLU A 16 3.29 -3.16 16.34
N THR A 17 2.52 -4.14 15.86
CA THR A 17 1.70 -4.01 14.65
C THR A 17 0.72 -2.86 14.80
N ARG A 18 0.61 -2.04 13.76
CA ARG A 18 -0.29 -0.87 13.68
C ARG A 18 -1.37 -1.03 12.64
N GLY A 19 -1.10 -1.83 11.63
CA GLY A 19 -2.02 -2.14 10.56
C GLY A 19 -1.33 -2.85 9.41
N TRP A 20 -2.01 -2.86 8.28
CA TRP A 20 -1.53 -3.44 7.05
C TRP A 20 -1.67 -2.45 5.90
N LEU A 21 -0.72 -2.47 4.99
CA LEU A 21 -0.75 -1.72 3.74
C LEU A 21 -0.98 -2.71 2.61
N THR A 22 -2.02 -2.49 1.81
CA THR A 22 -2.25 -3.24 0.57
C THR A 22 -1.77 -2.42 -0.61
N ILE A 23 -1.14 -3.09 -1.58
CA ILE A 23 -0.71 -2.47 -2.82
C ILE A 23 -1.34 -3.21 -4.00
N SER A 24 -1.99 -2.47 -4.90
CA SER A 24 -2.44 -2.96 -6.19
C SER A 24 -1.77 -2.20 -7.35
N ILE A 25 -1.54 -2.89 -8.47
CA ILE A 25 -0.96 -2.28 -9.68
C ILE A 25 -1.98 -2.35 -10.81
N THR A 26 -2.43 -1.20 -11.26
CA THR A 26 -3.32 -1.05 -12.41
C THR A 26 -2.57 -0.51 -13.62
N VAL A 27 -3.11 -0.71 -14.83
CA VAL A 27 -2.53 -0.16 -16.06
C VAL A 27 -3.49 0.89 -16.61
N MET A 28 -3.08 2.15 -16.54
CA MET A 28 -3.80 3.23 -17.19
C MET A 28 -3.44 3.26 -18.69
N ARG A 29 -4.44 3.48 -19.53
CA ARG A 29 -4.27 3.69 -20.97
C ARG A 29 -4.79 5.08 -21.33
N SER A 30 -3.93 5.93 -21.87
CA SER A 30 -4.33 7.27 -22.32
C SER A 30 -4.84 7.26 -23.78
N PHE A 31 -5.80 8.16 -24.09
CA PHE A 31 -6.39 8.41 -25.41
C PHE A 31 -5.96 9.83 -25.88
N PRO A 32 -5.70 10.13 -27.18
CA PRO A 32 -6.13 9.46 -28.40
C PRO A 32 -5.12 8.50 -29.04
N PHE A 33 -4.00 8.19 -28.38
CA PHE A 33 -3.02 7.21 -28.87
C PHE A 33 -2.67 6.25 -27.73
N PHE A 34 -3.33 5.08 -27.73
CA PHE A 34 -3.22 3.96 -26.78
C PHE A 34 -1.81 3.31 -26.70
N TRP A 35 -0.74 4.08 -26.65
CA TRP A 35 0.64 3.57 -26.74
C TRP A 35 1.38 3.59 -25.41
N ASP A 36 1.07 4.52 -24.52
CA ASP A 36 1.72 4.55 -23.20
C ASP A 36 0.88 3.76 -22.20
N LYS A 37 1.32 2.52 -21.96
CA LYS A 37 0.91 1.75 -20.77
C LYS A 37 1.65 2.35 -19.59
N GLN A 38 0.95 3.19 -18.84
CA GLN A 38 1.47 3.65 -17.56
C GLN A 38 0.94 2.71 -16.49
N GLU A 39 1.85 2.03 -15.79
CA GLU A 39 1.48 1.38 -14.54
C GLU A 39 1.15 2.47 -13.52
N ASN A 40 0.18 2.17 -12.66
CA ASN A 40 -0.23 3.02 -11.58
C ASN A 40 -0.38 2.16 -10.32
N MET A 41 0.27 2.59 -9.25
CA MET A 41 0.26 1.90 -7.97
C MET A 41 -0.79 2.53 -7.06
N TRP A 42 -1.60 1.69 -6.45
CA TRP A 42 -2.57 2.10 -5.45
C TRP A 42 -2.17 1.51 -4.10
N SER A 43 -1.86 2.37 -3.14
CA SER A 43 -1.63 2.00 -1.75
C SER A 43 -2.89 2.25 -0.93
N GLN A 44 -3.22 1.35 -0.03
CA GLN A 44 -4.31 1.58 0.92
C GLN A 44 -3.92 1.09 2.31
N MET A 45 -4.06 1.98 3.29
CA MET A 45 -3.78 1.67 4.69
C MET A 45 -5.02 1.09 5.37
N HIS A 46 -4.82 0.03 6.14
CA HIS A 46 -5.83 -0.65 6.93
C HIS A 46 -5.37 -0.71 8.39
N TRP A 47 -6.02 0.05 9.24
CA TRP A 47 -5.67 0.18 10.66
C TRP A 47 -6.23 -0.98 11.49
N LEU A 48 -5.61 -1.28 12.63
CA LEU A 48 -6.04 -2.37 13.52
C LEU A 48 -7.41 -2.17 14.17
N ASP A 49 -7.90 -0.93 14.23
CA ASP A 49 -9.25 -0.61 14.68
C ASP A 49 -10.33 -0.89 13.63
N GLY A 50 -9.92 -1.28 12.41
CA GLY A 50 -10.79 -1.60 11.28
C GLY A 50 -11.06 -0.42 10.36
N GLU A 51 -10.50 0.77 10.63
CA GLU A 51 -10.61 1.92 9.74
C GLU A 51 -9.73 1.72 8.51
N HIS A 52 -10.20 2.22 7.37
CA HIS A 52 -9.51 2.12 6.08
C HIS A 52 -9.32 3.50 5.49
N GLU A 53 -8.09 3.81 5.10
CA GLU A 53 -7.83 5.04 4.36
C GLU A 53 -8.32 4.93 2.92
N LEU A 54 -8.40 6.08 2.25
CA LEU A 54 -8.66 6.10 0.83
C LEU A 54 -7.46 5.48 0.10
N PRO A 55 -7.67 4.73 -1.00
CA PRO A 55 -6.58 4.34 -1.86
C PRO A 55 -5.85 5.57 -2.40
N GLU A 56 -4.54 5.62 -2.19
CA GLU A 56 -3.66 6.67 -2.68
C GLU A 56 -2.94 6.23 -3.94
N GLU A 57 -2.80 7.17 -4.88
CA GLU A 57 -2.21 6.94 -6.18
C GLU A 57 -0.71 7.30 -6.15
N ASP A 58 0.14 6.37 -6.57
CA ASP A 58 1.57 6.61 -6.80
C ASP A 58 1.93 6.23 -8.24
N TYR A 59 2.55 7.18 -8.95
CA TYR A 59 2.92 7.04 -10.35
C TYR A 59 4.37 7.43 -10.57
N GLY A 60 5.01 6.73 -11.51
CA GLY A 60 6.38 6.99 -11.91
C GLY A 60 6.60 8.39 -12.52
N PRO A 61 7.87 8.84 -12.62
CA PRO A 61 9.09 8.06 -12.42
C PRO A 61 9.57 7.97 -10.95
N GLY A 62 8.92 8.68 -10.02
CA GLY A 62 9.34 8.75 -8.61
C GLY A 62 8.99 7.50 -7.79
N TRP A 63 7.79 6.95 -7.97
CA TRP A 63 7.35 5.74 -7.25
C TRP A 63 7.67 5.77 -5.74
N TYR A 64 7.33 6.86 -5.07
CA TYR A 64 7.79 7.15 -3.71
C TYR A 64 7.46 6.03 -2.74
N SER A 65 6.22 5.54 -2.77
CA SER A 65 5.78 4.45 -1.90
C SER A 65 6.49 3.14 -2.24
N ALA A 66 6.89 2.93 -3.50
CA ALA A 66 7.67 1.75 -3.87
C ALA A 66 9.11 1.83 -3.39
N GLU A 67 9.71 3.02 -3.37
CA GLU A 67 11.06 3.24 -2.83
C GLU A 67 11.08 3.04 -1.31
N GLU A 68 10.14 3.63 -0.58
CA GLU A 68 10.01 3.45 0.88
C GLU A 68 9.88 1.97 1.26
N LEU A 69 8.99 1.24 0.58
CA LEU A 69 8.75 -0.18 0.86
C LEU A 69 9.96 -1.06 0.55
N ARG A 70 10.77 -0.71 -0.47
CA ARG A 70 12.04 -1.41 -0.74
C ARG A 70 13.07 -1.15 0.37
N ASP A 71 13.05 0.05 0.93
CA ASP A 71 13.88 0.44 2.08
C ASP A 71 13.33 -0.11 3.42
N GLY A 72 12.22 -0.86 3.39
CA GLY A 72 11.65 -1.53 4.55
C GLY A 72 10.86 -0.62 5.48
N HIS A 73 10.38 0.53 4.97
CA HIS A 73 9.54 1.44 5.73
C HIS A 73 8.38 1.99 4.92
N PHE A 74 7.46 2.69 5.57
CA PHE A 74 6.38 3.41 4.92
C PHE A 74 6.03 4.63 5.76
N VAL A 75 5.88 5.80 5.14
CA VAL A 75 5.55 7.04 5.83
C VAL A 75 4.09 7.40 5.60
N THR A 76 3.34 7.59 6.69
CA THR A 76 1.96 8.09 6.66
C THR A 76 1.62 8.75 8.00
N ASP A 77 0.48 9.44 8.08
CA ASP A 77 -0.02 10.03 9.32
C ASP A 77 -0.49 8.95 10.30
N ASP A 78 0.02 8.96 11.54
CA ASP A 78 -0.50 8.06 12.59
C ASP A 78 -1.88 8.54 13.05
N PRO A 79 -2.95 7.73 12.90
CA PRO A 79 -4.32 8.15 13.24
C PRO A 79 -4.49 8.49 14.72
N ARG A 80 -3.58 8.03 15.60
CA ARG A 80 -3.66 8.28 17.04
C ARG A 80 -3.23 9.70 17.43
N ASN A 81 -2.33 10.30 16.66
CA ASN A 81 -1.72 11.59 17.02
C ASN A 81 -1.73 12.61 15.85
N GLY A 82 -2.09 12.19 14.65
CA GLY A 82 -2.12 13.01 13.43
C GLY A 82 -0.76 13.50 12.98
N GLN A 83 0.32 12.80 13.33
CA GLN A 83 1.68 13.13 12.93
C GLN A 83 2.21 12.14 11.91
N GLU A 84 2.86 12.68 10.88
CA GLU A 84 3.64 11.91 9.93
C GLU A 84 4.66 11.03 10.66
N THR A 85 4.53 9.72 10.46
CA THR A 85 5.27 8.70 11.18
C THR A 85 5.82 7.67 10.18
N SER A 86 7.08 7.28 10.39
CA SER A 86 7.72 6.21 9.62
C SER A 86 7.49 4.87 10.32
N PHE A 87 6.80 3.96 9.66
CA PHE A 87 6.54 2.60 10.11
C PHE A 87 7.55 1.64 9.49
N THR A 88 7.97 0.61 10.24
CA THR A 88 8.71 -0.51 9.64
C THR A 88 7.74 -1.36 8.84
N ALA A 89 8.03 -1.54 7.56
CA ALA A 89 7.19 -2.27 6.62
C ALA A 89 7.80 -3.64 6.32
N THR A 90 7.08 -4.70 6.68
CA THR A 90 7.50 -6.08 6.40
C THR A 90 6.52 -6.73 5.45
N ARG A 91 7.04 -7.26 4.33
CA ARG A 91 6.20 -7.93 3.35
C ARG A 91 5.63 -9.23 3.92
N VAL A 92 4.32 -9.37 3.89
CA VAL A 92 3.63 -10.63 4.20
C VAL A 92 3.67 -11.53 2.97
N ILE A 93 3.90 -12.83 3.17
CA ILE A 93 4.10 -13.80 2.09
C ILE A 93 3.12 -14.98 2.17
N CYS A 94 2.98 -15.70 1.04
CA CYS A 94 2.26 -16.98 0.95
C CYS A 94 0.79 -16.90 1.44
N THR A 95 0.35 -17.91 2.19
CA THR A 95 -1.05 -18.09 2.61
C THR A 95 -1.57 -16.95 3.47
N GLU A 96 -0.72 -16.38 4.33
CA GLU A 96 -1.12 -15.29 5.22
C GLU A 96 -1.43 -14.03 4.41
N ARG A 97 -0.60 -13.73 3.41
CA ARG A 97 -0.83 -12.65 2.45
C ARG A 97 -2.19 -12.84 1.76
N ASP A 98 -2.49 -14.03 1.25
CA ASP A 98 -3.74 -14.30 0.54
C ASP A 98 -4.96 -14.14 1.45
N GLN A 99 -4.86 -14.55 2.72
CA GLN A 99 -5.94 -14.37 3.69
C GLN A 99 -6.17 -12.90 4.01
N LEU A 100 -5.11 -12.15 4.31
CA LEU A 100 -5.20 -10.71 4.59
C LEU A 100 -5.73 -9.94 3.38
N TRP A 101 -5.26 -10.24 2.16
CA TRP A 101 -5.76 -9.60 0.95
C TRP A 101 -7.27 -9.70 0.81
N ASN A 102 -7.83 -10.90 1.05
CA ASN A 102 -9.27 -11.12 0.97
C ASN A 102 -10.05 -10.50 2.14
N GLN A 103 -9.44 -10.38 3.32
CA GLN A 103 -10.08 -9.80 4.51
C GLN A 103 -10.11 -8.28 4.48
N LEU A 104 -9.01 -7.66 4.03
CA LEU A 104 -8.83 -6.22 4.00
C LEU A 104 -9.60 -5.55 2.84
N ASP A 105 -9.97 -6.33 1.82
CA ASP A 105 -10.86 -5.93 0.72
C ASP A 105 -10.42 -4.60 0.08
N HIS A 106 -9.23 -4.59 -0.53
CA HIS A 106 -8.62 -3.40 -1.14
C HIS A 106 -9.61 -2.64 -2.04
N GLY A 107 -9.72 -1.34 -1.81
CA GLY A 107 -10.69 -0.44 -2.45
C GLY A 107 -11.96 -0.20 -1.61
N VAL A 108 -12.15 -0.89 -0.49
CA VAL A 108 -13.24 -0.60 0.46
C VAL A 108 -12.93 0.65 1.26
N ILE A 109 -13.90 1.56 1.29
CA ILE A 109 -13.92 2.74 2.15
C ILE A 109 -15.03 2.47 3.18
N ARG A 110 -14.69 2.32 4.46
CA ARG A 110 -15.65 2.10 5.55
C ARG A 110 -15.34 3.00 6.71
#